data_AF-A0A9D6DM91-F1
#
_entry.id   AF-A0A9D6DM91-F1
#
_cell.length_a   1.000
_cell.length_b   1.000
_cell.length_c   1.000
_cell.angle_alpha   90.00
_cell.angle_beta   90.00
_cell.angle_gamma   90.00
#
_symmetry.space_group_name_H-M   'P 1'
#
loop_
_entity.id
_entity.type
_entity.pdbx_description
1 polymer ?
#
loop_
_entity_poly.entity_id
_entity_poly.type
_entity_poly.pdbx_seq_one_letter_code
_entity_poly.pdbx_strand_id
1 'polypeptide(L)'
;MPNGPGEPLYLEAREGLPPEPPPLRRRSMVRWYSPRLLLATGVQVLVSAALGNRIDYRLMEADGGHQPSFKYDRDRDGRWVDELWLDYLADTGDGWNSTYAVASLVGRHELEVDGRSLPRGQILILGGDEVYPYPSQRSYRERLVGPFRTALPRTEAPHPHLFAIPGNHDWYDNLVSFSRRFGQERWIGGWQTLQRRSYFALKLPHRWWLWAVDVQLESDIDPGQLEYFRRLARRELAPGDRIILASAEPEWLYHAAKMAPVAKPTSNLAFLQAEVIDEGKAKVYLWLAGDLHHYARHEKYGDPNRQRITSGGGGAFLHPTHGPLFGAARSETRHAVTVDGDLYERKATFPGGATSFRLSLLNLLFLFRNPTFGLLPALGYLALAWGRLVGPEGRQASIWTELATHP
;
A
#
# COMPACT_ATOMS: atom_id res chain seq x y z
N MET A 1 -47.08 -15.09 17.90
CA MET A 1 -47.69 -15.94 16.84
C MET A 1 -47.53 -15.22 15.51
N PRO A 2 -47.23 -15.93 14.42
CA PRO A 2 -46.16 -15.58 13.47
C PRO A 2 -46.64 -15.27 12.04
N ASN A 3 -45.71 -14.69 11.27
CA ASN A 3 -45.47 -14.78 9.82
C ASN A 3 -46.59 -14.45 8.81
N GLY A 4 -46.35 -13.37 8.05
CA GLY A 4 -46.46 -13.39 6.58
C GLY A 4 -45.07 -13.13 5.99
N PRO A 5 -44.63 -13.86 4.95
CA PRO A 5 -43.29 -13.71 4.39
C PRO A 5 -43.16 -12.34 3.71
N GLY A 6 -42.15 -11.56 4.11
CA GLY A 6 -41.75 -10.38 3.36
C GLY A 6 -41.38 -10.81 1.95
N GLU A 7 -42.07 -10.27 0.96
CA GLU A 7 -41.74 -10.47 -0.44
C GLU A 7 -40.26 -10.19 -0.67
N PRO A 8 -39.55 -11.03 -1.44
CA PRO A 8 -38.21 -10.69 -1.88
C PRO A 8 -38.29 -9.38 -2.66
N LEU A 9 -37.60 -8.34 -2.17
CA LEU A 9 -37.32 -7.13 -2.92
C LEU A 9 -36.38 -7.49 -4.07
N TYR A 10 -36.96 -8.09 -5.12
CA TYR A 10 -36.33 -8.13 -6.43
C TYR A 10 -36.27 -6.68 -6.90
N LEU A 11 -35.09 -6.07 -6.79
CA LEU A 11 -34.76 -4.92 -7.61
C LEU A 11 -34.92 -5.36 -9.06
N GLU A 12 -36.05 -5.03 -9.67
CA GLU A 12 -36.22 -5.12 -11.12
C GLU A 12 -35.00 -4.49 -11.78
N ALA A 13 -34.34 -5.26 -12.64
CA ALA A 13 -33.27 -4.74 -13.47
C ALA A 13 -33.87 -3.58 -14.26
N ARG A 14 -33.42 -2.35 -13.97
CA ARG A 14 -33.76 -1.19 -14.79
C ARG A 14 -33.40 -1.53 -16.23
N GLU A 15 -34.42 -1.71 -17.07
CA GLU A 15 -34.24 -1.74 -18.52
C GLU A 15 -33.63 -0.41 -18.94
N GLY A 16 -32.44 -0.51 -19.53
CA GLY A 16 -31.57 0.59 -19.85
C GLY A 16 -30.13 0.14 -19.65
N LEU A 17 -29.41 -0.03 -20.76
CA LEU A 17 -27.96 -0.22 -20.70
C LEU A 17 -27.39 0.85 -19.75
N PRO A 18 -26.58 0.48 -18.74
CA PRO A 18 -25.90 1.48 -17.94
C PRO A 18 -25.19 2.43 -18.91
N PRO A 19 -25.28 3.76 -18.69
CA PRO A 19 -24.65 4.72 -19.58
C PRO A 19 -23.21 4.27 -19.83
N GLU A 20 -22.79 4.26 -21.10
CA GLU A 20 -21.43 3.82 -21.43
C GLU A 20 -20.46 4.53 -20.48
N PRO A 21 -19.60 3.77 -19.77
CA PRO A 21 -18.66 4.39 -18.86
C PRO A 21 -17.87 5.42 -19.69
N PRO A 22 -17.71 6.66 -19.20
CA PRO A 22 -17.04 7.69 -20.00
C PRO A 22 -15.68 7.19 -20.52
N PRO A 23 -15.19 7.71 -21.65
CA PRO A 23 -13.90 7.27 -22.19
C PRO A 23 -12.81 7.35 -21.12
N LEU A 24 -12.01 6.30 -21.01
CA LEU A 24 -10.94 6.20 -20.02
C LEU A 24 -9.91 7.30 -20.28
N ARG A 25 -9.85 8.29 -19.37
CA ARG A 25 -8.86 9.35 -19.45
C ARG A 25 -7.51 8.83 -18.98
N ARG A 26 -6.52 8.78 -19.87
CA ARG A 26 -5.14 8.47 -19.51
C ARG A 26 -4.57 9.60 -18.66
N ARG A 27 -4.40 9.35 -17.36
CA ARG A 27 -3.85 10.31 -16.40
C ARG A 27 -2.32 10.34 -16.49
N SER A 28 -1.74 11.54 -16.47
CA SER A 28 -0.32 11.69 -16.21
C SER A 28 0.01 11.26 -14.78
N MET A 29 1.31 11.03 -14.50
CA MET A 29 1.78 10.87 -13.13
C MET A 29 1.35 12.04 -12.24
N VAL A 30 1.18 11.77 -10.94
CA VAL A 30 0.87 12.81 -9.97
C VAL A 30 2.02 13.82 -9.94
N ARG A 31 1.66 15.10 -9.97
CA ARG A 31 2.62 16.20 -9.86
C ARG A 31 2.85 16.49 -8.39
N TRP A 32 3.57 15.59 -7.71
CA TRP A 32 3.82 15.61 -6.26
C TRP A 32 4.35 16.96 -5.74
N TYR A 33 5.11 17.69 -6.55
CA TYR A 33 5.67 19.01 -6.20
C TYR A 33 4.82 20.21 -6.68
N SER A 34 3.57 19.99 -7.09
CA SER A 34 2.66 21.09 -7.42
C SER A 34 2.17 21.79 -6.15
N PRO A 35 2.29 23.13 -6.02
CA PRO A 35 1.80 23.86 -4.86
C PRO A 35 0.34 23.60 -4.50
N ARG A 36 -0.52 23.56 -5.53
CA ARG A 36 -1.96 23.27 -5.35
C ARG A 36 -2.19 21.87 -4.79
N LEU A 37 -1.42 20.89 -5.28
CA LEU A 37 -1.54 19.52 -4.78
C LEU A 37 -1.02 19.42 -3.36
N LEU A 38 0.15 19.97 -3.06
CA LEU A 38 0.73 19.95 -1.71
C LEU A 38 -0.23 20.55 -0.67
N LEU A 39 -0.87 21.68 -0.99
CA LEU A 39 -1.90 22.27 -0.13
C LEU A 39 -3.13 21.35 0.01
N ALA A 40 -3.63 20.80 -1.09
CA ALA A 40 -4.79 19.89 -1.05
C ALA A 40 -4.50 18.60 -0.27
N THR A 41 -3.31 18.01 -0.46
CA THR A 41 -2.85 16.84 0.29
C THR A 41 -2.69 17.18 1.76
N GLY A 42 -2.11 18.34 2.11
CA GLY A 42 -2.01 18.79 3.51
C GLY A 42 -3.38 18.91 4.19
N VAL A 43 -4.37 19.51 3.50
CA VAL A 43 -5.75 19.57 4.00
C VAL A 43 -6.35 18.17 4.17
N GLN A 44 -6.18 17.29 3.18
CA GLN A 44 -6.67 15.90 3.27
C GLN A 44 -6.05 15.15 4.44
N VAL A 45 -4.73 15.19 4.62
CA VAL A 45 -4.05 14.57 5.76
C VAL A 45 -4.61 15.08 7.09
N LEU A 46 -4.84 16.39 7.24
CA LEU A 46 -5.44 16.97 8.44
C LEU A 46 -6.88 16.49 8.67
N VAL A 47 -7.69 16.42 7.61
CA VAL A 47 -9.07 15.94 7.69
C VAL A 47 -9.10 14.44 8.02
N SER A 48 -8.28 13.63 7.37
CA SER A 48 -8.14 12.20 7.63
C SER A 48 -7.60 11.93 9.04
N ALA A 49 -6.66 12.72 9.56
CA ALA A 49 -6.20 12.59 10.95
C ALA A 49 -7.32 12.95 11.97
N ALA A 50 -8.10 13.99 11.68
CA ALA A 50 -9.20 14.41 12.55
C ALA A 50 -10.40 13.42 12.54
N LEU A 51 -10.69 12.81 11.38
CA LEU A 51 -11.79 11.87 11.20
C LEU A 51 -11.41 10.41 11.42
N GLY A 52 -10.18 10.00 11.10
CA GLY A 52 -9.70 8.63 11.27
C GLY A 52 -9.74 8.17 12.73
N ASN A 53 -9.55 9.11 13.66
CA ASN A 53 -9.74 8.88 15.10
C ASN A 53 -11.21 8.80 15.54
N ARG A 54 -12.18 8.98 14.63
CA ARG A 54 -13.62 9.08 14.95
C ARG A 54 -14.53 8.23 14.06
N ILE A 55 -14.10 7.86 12.85
CA ILE A 55 -14.89 7.15 11.84
C ILE A 55 -13.99 6.11 11.15
N ASP A 56 -13.91 4.92 11.75
CA ASP A 56 -13.31 3.75 11.12
C ASP A 56 -14.39 2.97 10.33
N TYR A 57 -14.26 2.93 9.01
CA TYR A 57 -15.22 2.26 8.14
C TYR A 57 -15.24 0.74 8.35
N ARG A 58 -14.16 0.13 8.83
CA ARG A 58 -14.11 -1.30 9.18
C ARG A 58 -15.11 -1.64 10.29
N LEU A 59 -15.32 -0.72 11.24
CA LEU A 59 -16.32 -0.88 12.30
C LEU A 59 -17.75 -0.84 11.75
N MET A 60 -18.02 0.00 10.74
CA MET A 60 -19.31 0.02 10.04
C MET A 60 -19.54 -1.25 9.22
N GLU A 61 -18.45 -1.83 8.72
CA GLU A 61 -18.46 -3.09 8.00
C GLU A 61 -18.59 -4.32 8.91
N ALA A 62 -18.35 -4.21 10.22
CA ALA A 62 -18.45 -5.33 11.16
C ALA A 62 -19.84 -6.00 11.12
N ASP A 63 -20.89 -5.22 10.88
CA ASP A 63 -22.27 -5.71 10.71
C ASP A 63 -22.57 -6.23 9.30
N GLY A 64 -21.72 -5.94 8.32
CA GLY A 64 -21.90 -6.19 6.89
C GLY A 64 -21.54 -7.61 6.42
N GLY A 65 -21.44 -8.59 7.31
CA GLY A 65 -21.22 -10.00 6.96
C GLY A 65 -19.81 -10.57 7.22
N HIS A 66 -19.67 -11.89 6.98
CA HIS A 66 -18.47 -12.66 7.28
C HIS A 66 -17.41 -12.58 6.17
N GLN A 67 -16.15 -12.34 6.54
CA GLN A 67 -14.98 -12.54 5.67
C GLN A 67 -14.50 -14.00 5.81
N PRO A 68 -14.53 -14.81 4.73
CA PRO A 68 -14.02 -16.18 4.75
C PRO A 68 -12.49 -16.21 4.56
N SER A 69 -11.88 -17.34 4.91
CA SER A 69 -10.57 -17.73 4.36
C SER A 69 -10.75 -18.26 2.93
N PHE A 70 -9.81 -17.95 2.04
CA PHE A 70 -9.86 -18.39 0.64
C PHE A 70 -8.90 -19.57 0.42
N LYS A 71 -9.40 -20.68 -0.13
CA LYS A 71 -8.66 -21.94 -0.22
C LYS A 71 -8.12 -22.16 -1.63
N TYR A 72 -6.81 -22.32 -1.73
CA TYR A 72 -6.05 -22.62 -2.95
C TYR A 72 -5.15 -23.85 -2.76
N ASP A 73 -5.26 -24.54 -1.61
CA ASP A 73 -4.54 -25.78 -1.33
C ASP A 73 -5.13 -26.98 -2.10
N ARG A 74 -6.33 -26.83 -2.67
CA ARG A 74 -7.03 -27.86 -3.44
C ARG A 74 -7.67 -27.31 -4.71
N ASP A 75 -7.77 -28.16 -5.73
CA ASP A 75 -8.46 -27.88 -6.98
C ASP A 75 -9.99 -28.08 -6.86
N ARG A 76 -10.71 -27.92 -7.97
CA ARG A 76 -12.18 -28.07 -8.03
C ARG A 76 -12.66 -29.49 -7.73
N ASP A 77 -11.81 -30.49 -7.93
CA ASP A 77 -12.09 -31.90 -7.63
C ASP A 77 -11.68 -32.28 -6.19
N GLY A 78 -11.14 -31.32 -5.43
CA GLY A 78 -10.68 -31.52 -4.06
C GLY A 78 -9.31 -32.19 -3.96
N ARG A 79 -8.55 -32.28 -5.05
CA ARG A 79 -7.17 -32.81 -5.06
C ARG A 79 -6.20 -31.73 -4.61
N TRP A 80 -5.10 -32.14 -3.98
CA TRP A 80 -4.07 -31.21 -3.56
C TRP A 80 -3.41 -30.54 -4.78
N VAL A 81 -3.29 -29.22 -4.73
CA VAL A 81 -2.53 -28.45 -5.71
C VAL A 81 -1.05 -28.58 -5.38
N ASP A 82 -0.23 -29.01 -6.33
CA ASP A 82 1.22 -29.13 -6.13
C ASP A 82 1.96 -27.81 -6.38
N GLU A 83 1.48 -27.03 -7.36
CA GLU A 83 2.12 -25.79 -7.78
C GLU A 83 1.11 -24.65 -7.90
N LEU A 84 1.46 -23.49 -7.36
CA LEU A 84 0.66 -22.27 -7.41
C LEU A 84 1.58 -21.07 -7.64
N TRP A 85 1.23 -20.26 -8.65
CA TRP A 85 1.91 -19.01 -8.95
C TRP A 85 1.12 -17.82 -8.39
N LEU A 86 1.82 -16.95 -7.67
CA LEU A 86 1.26 -15.74 -7.06
C LEU A 86 2.13 -14.54 -7.44
N ASP A 87 1.48 -13.51 -7.98
CA ASP A 87 2.09 -12.22 -8.26
C ASP A 87 1.83 -11.25 -7.09
N TYR A 88 2.82 -10.45 -6.72
CA TYR A 88 2.70 -9.41 -5.70
C TYR A 88 3.19 -8.07 -6.24
N LEU A 89 2.40 -7.02 -6.04
CA LEU A 89 2.61 -5.69 -6.61
C LEU A 89 2.10 -4.63 -5.64
N ALA A 90 2.89 -3.61 -5.30
CA ALA A 90 2.44 -2.48 -4.48
C ALA A 90 2.83 -1.14 -5.10
N ASP A 91 2.18 -0.06 -4.65
CA ASP A 91 2.49 1.33 -5.01
C ASP A 91 2.23 1.63 -6.50
N THR A 92 0.97 1.44 -6.88
CA THR A 92 0.49 1.60 -8.25
C THR A 92 -0.48 2.78 -8.36
N GLY A 93 -0.98 3.07 -9.56
CA GLY A 93 -1.98 4.14 -9.71
C GLY A 93 -1.44 5.58 -9.68
N ASP A 94 -0.11 5.77 -9.74
CA ASP A 94 0.49 7.11 -9.79
C ASP A 94 0.27 7.78 -11.15
N GLY A 95 0.33 7.02 -12.24
CA GLY A 95 0.05 7.51 -13.58
C GLY A 95 -0.31 6.38 -14.54
N TRP A 96 -1.02 6.70 -15.62
CA TRP A 96 -1.50 5.69 -16.57
C TRP A 96 -0.36 4.85 -17.16
N ASN A 97 0.69 5.51 -17.66
CA ASN A 97 1.75 4.81 -18.40
C ASN A 97 2.57 3.89 -17.51
N SER A 98 2.93 4.33 -16.30
CA SER A 98 3.71 3.53 -15.35
C SER A 98 2.88 2.36 -14.80
N THR A 99 1.63 2.62 -14.38
CA THR A 99 0.71 1.57 -13.98
C THR A 99 0.48 0.57 -15.11
N TYR A 100 0.24 1.03 -16.34
CA TYR A 100 0.02 0.16 -17.49
C TYR A 100 1.25 -0.68 -17.80
N ALA A 101 2.45 -0.12 -17.71
CA ALA A 101 3.69 -0.85 -17.96
C ALA A 101 3.79 -2.06 -17.03
N VAL A 102 3.59 -1.87 -15.72
CA VAL A 102 3.66 -2.98 -14.75
C VAL A 102 2.47 -3.93 -14.89
N ALA A 103 1.26 -3.40 -15.06
CA ALA A 103 0.05 -4.19 -15.33
C ALA A 103 0.21 -5.09 -16.57
N SER A 104 0.90 -4.60 -17.61
CA SER A 104 1.16 -5.35 -18.84
C SER A 104 2.17 -6.48 -18.66
N LEU A 105 3.01 -6.44 -17.61
CA LEU A 105 3.93 -7.52 -17.26
C LEU A 105 3.20 -8.60 -16.46
N VAL A 106 2.52 -8.23 -15.38
CA VAL A 106 1.72 -9.18 -14.57
C VAL A 106 0.51 -9.74 -15.32
N GLY A 107 0.06 -9.06 -16.37
CA GLY A 107 -1.04 -9.52 -17.22
C GLY A 107 -0.63 -10.53 -18.30
N ARG A 108 0.67 -10.66 -18.61
CA ARG A 108 1.14 -11.60 -19.65
C ARG A 108 0.79 -13.02 -19.23
N HIS A 109 0.47 -13.87 -20.20
CA HIS A 109 0.31 -15.29 -19.95
C HIS A 109 1.60 -15.91 -19.38
N GLU A 110 2.72 -15.39 -19.85
CA GLU A 110 4.05 -15.92 -19.60
C GLU A 110 5.08 -14.78 -19.68
N LEU A 111 6.09 -14.81 -18.80
CA LEU A 111 7.14 -13.81 -18.69
C LEU A 111 8.51 -14.51 -18.68
N GLU A 112 9.34 -14.18 -19.66
CA GLU A 112 10.73 -14.62 -19.73
C GLU A 112 11.61 -13.76 -18.81
N VAL A 113 12.20 -14.37 -17.79
CA VAL A 113 13.11 -13.71 -16.85
C VAL A 113 14.37 -14.56 -16.69
N ASP A 114 15.54 -13.99 -17.02
CA ASP A 114 16.84 -14.67 -16.93
C ASP A 114 16.86 -16.07 -17.58
N GLY A 115 16.18 -16.19 -18.74
CA GLY A 115 16.05 -17.45 -19.48
C GLY A 115 15.09 -18.47 -18.86
N ARG A 116 14.24 -18.03 -17.92
CA ARG A 116 13.21 -18.87 -17.29
C ARG A 116 11.82 -18.45 -17.71
N SER A 117 11.08 -19.50 -18.03
CA SER A 117 9.65 -19.54 -18.26
C SER A 117 8.79 -19.23 -17.02
N LEU A 118 8.30 -18.01 -16.75
CA LEU A 118 7.40 -17.75 -15.60
C LEU A 118 5.94 -17.58 -16.05
N PRO A 119 4.99 -18.45 -15.65
CA PRO A 119 3.58 -18.26 -15.98
C PRO A 119 2.97 -17.12 -15.16
N ARG A 120 1.85 -16.58 -15.65
CA ARG A 120 1.04 -15.62 -14.89
C ARG A 120 0.61 -16.19 -13.56
N GLY A 121 0.63 -15.37 -12.51
CA GLY A 121 0.00 -15.72 -11.24
C GLY A 121 -1.48 -16.04 -11.40
N GLN A 122 -1.92 -17.11 -10.73
CA GLN A 122 -3.35 -17.41 -10.54
C GLN A 122 -3.98 -16.44 -9.54
N ILE A 123 -3.12 -15.80 -8.72
CA ILE A 123 -3.49 -14.81 -7.72
C ILE A 123 -2.58 -13.59 -7.93
N LEU A 124 -3.18 -12.41 -8.01
CA LEU A 124 -2.48 -11.14 -7.92
C LEU A 124 -2.82 -10.47 -6.58
N ILE A 125 -1.80 -10.12 -5.81
CA ILE A 125 -1.94 -9.32 -4.60
C ILE A 125 -1.48 -7.89 -4.90
N LEU A 126 -2.39 -6.93 -4.75
CA LEU A 126 -2.07 -5.52 -4.61
C LEU A 126 -1.73 -5.25 -3.14
N GLY A 127 -0.50 -4.82 -2.89
CA GLY A 127 0.13 -4.85 -1.59
C GLY A 127 0.18 -3.52 -0.86
N GLY A 128 -0.71 -2.56 -1.16
CA GLY A 128 -0.63 -1.20 -0.65
C GLY A 128 -0.65 -0.17 -1.77
N ASP A 129 -1.29 0.96 -1.50
CA ASP A 129 -1.33 2.16 -2.34
C ASP A 129 -1.74 1.85 -3.79
N GLU A 130 -3.03 1.57 -3.98
CA GLU A 130 -3.56 1.26 -5.31
C GLU A 130 -3.93 2.51 -6.12
N VAL A 131 -3.86 3.70 -5.52
CA VAL A 131 -4.25 4.95 -6.15
C VAL A 131 -3.55 6.17 -5.56
N TYR A 132 -3.18 7.12 -6.42
CA TYR A 132 -2.64 8.41 -5.98
C TYR A 132 -3.36 9.61 -6.61
N PRO A 133 -3.31 10.80 -5.98
CA PRO A 133 -2.77 11.06 -4.65
C PRO A 133 -3.79 10.78 -3.53
N TYR A 134 -5.06 10.60 -3.88
CA TYR A 134 -6.13 10.31 -2.94
C TYR A 134 -7.20 9.44 -3.61
N PRO A 135 -7.95 8.67 -2.81
CA PRO A 135 -8.88 7.71 -3.31
C PRO A 135 -10.17 8.40 -3.74
N SER A 136 -10.73 7.88 -4.82
CA SER A 136 -12.10 8.18 -5.25
C SER A 136 -12.49 7.13 -6.30
N GLN A 137 -13.79 6.89 -6.49
CA GLN A 137 -14.25 6.01 -7.57
C GLN A 137 -13.66 6.39 -8.94
N ARG A 138 -13.51 7.70 -9.19
CA ARG A 138 -12.91 8.22 -10.42
C ARG A 138 -11.41 7.96 -10.47
N SER A 139 -10.69 8.22 -9.38
CA SER A 139 -9.24 7.99 -9.28
C SER A 139 -8.91 6.53 -9.55
N TYR A 140 -9.56 5.59 -8.86
CA TYR A 140 -9.39 4.15 -9.11
C TYR A 140 -9.69 3.78 -10.55
N ARG A 141 -10.79 4.29 -11.12
CA ARG A 141 -11.18 3.97 -12.49
C ARG A 141 -10.14 4.44 -13.51
N GLU A 142 -9.66 5.67 -13.39
CA GLU A 142 -8.76 6.29 -14.38
C GLU A 142 -7.29 5.93 -14.18
N ARG A 143 -6.88 5.54 -12.96
CA ARG A 143 -5.46 5.35 -12.60
C ARG A 143 -5.07 3.89 -12.34
N LEU A 144 -6.01 3.05 -11.94
CA LEU A 144 -5.78 1.62 -11.69
C LEU A 144 -6.54 0.77 -12.71
N VAL A 145 -7.88 0.85 -12.70
CA VAL A 145 -8.73 -0.08 -13.47
C VAL A 145 -8.56 0.11 -14.97
N GLY A 146 -8.46 1.35 -15.43
CA GLY A 146 -8.23 1.65 -16.84
C GLY A 146 -6.95 1.01 -17.38
N PRO A 147 -5.78 1.27 -16.76
CA PRO A 147 -4.53 0.61 -17.11
C PRO A 147 -4.61 -0.93 -17.04
N PHE A 148 -5.12 -1.51 -15.95
CA PHE A 148 -5.20 -2.96 -15.78
C PHE A 148 -6.14 -3.63 -16.80
N ARG A 149 -7.30 -3.03 -17.06
CA ARG A 149 -8.22 -3.48 -18.11
C ARG A 149 -7.62 -3.33 -19.51
N THR A 150 -6.75 -2.35 -19.73
CA THR A 150 -6.05 -2.21 -21.01
C THR A 150 -4.98 -3.28 -21.16
N ALA A 151 -4.27 -3.62 -20.08
CA ALA A 151 -3.21 -4.62 -20.06
C ALA A 151 -3.74 -6.05 -20.22
N LEU A 152 -4.83 -6.39 -19.53
CA LEU A 152 -5.50 -7.67 -19.62
C LEU A 152 -7.02 -7.44 -19.63
N PRO A 153 -7.64 -7.26 -20.80
CA PRO A 153 -9.07 -6.92 -20.88
C PRO A 153 -10.01 -8.05 -20.44
N ARG A 154 -9.63 -9.29 -20.75
CA ARG A 154 -10.39 -10.51 -20.47
C ARG A 154 -9.45 -11.68 -20.28
N THR A 155 -9.91 -12.70 -19.59
CA THR A 155 -9.26 -14.00 -19.44
C THR A 155 -10.29 -15.10 -19.73
N GLU A 156 -9.83 -16.30 -20.00
CA GLU A 156 -10.69 -17.50 -20.03
C GLU A 156 -10.67 -18.17 -18.66
N ALA A 157 -11.68 -18.99 -18.37
CA ALA A 157 -11.72 -19.73 -17.12
C ALA A 157 -10.61 -20.81 -17.09
N PRO A 158 -9.98 -21.07 -15.92
CA PRO A 158 -10.16 -20.37 -14.65
C PRO A 158 -9.53 -18.96 -14.68
N HIS A 159 -10.29 -17.99 -14.21
CA HIS A 159 -9.85 -16.60 -14.17
C HIS A 159 -8.91 -16.37 -12.98
N PRO A 160 -7.84 -15.57 -13.12
CA PRO A 160 -7.00 -15.21 -12.00
C PRO A 160 -7.77 -14.32 -11.01
N HIS A 161 -7.50 -14.49 -9.72
CA HIS A 161 -8.11 -13.69 -8.67
C HIS A 161 -7.23 -12.50 -8.29
N LEU A 162 -7.85 -11.43 -7.79
CA LEU A 162 -7.16 -10.25 -7.27
C LEU A 162 -7.58 -9.99 -5.83
N PHE A 163 -6.57 -9.77 -4.98
CA PHE A 163 -6.77 -9.24 -3.63
C PHE A 163 -5.96 -7.95 -3.48
N ALA A 164 -6.36 -7.08 -2.56
CA ALA A 164 -5.75 -5.80 -2.32
C ALA A 164 -5.64 -5.52 -0.81
N ILE A 165 -4.58 -4.85 -0.40
CA ILE A 165 -4.31 -4.41 0.96
C ILE A 165 -4.25 -2.88 0.91
N PRO A 166 -5.11 -2.14 1.62
CA PRO A 166 -5.10 -0.69 1.51
C PRO A 166 -3.80 -0.11 2.09
N GLY A 167 -3.21 0.84 1.37
CA GLY A 167 -2.14 1.70 1.89
C GLY A 167 -2.67 3.02 2.44
N ASN A 168 -1.77 3.88 2.89
CA ASN A 168 -2.13 5.19 3.42
C ASN A 168 -2.88 6.06 2.39
N HIS A 169 -2.58 5.92 1.09
CA HIS A 169 -3.28 6.64 0.05
C HIS A 169 -4.69 6.11 -0.25
N ASP A 170 -5.00 4.87 0.11
CA ASP A 170 -6.34 4.29 0.02
C ASP A 170 -7.21 4.70 1.23
N TRP A 171 -6.57 5.07 2.34
CA TRP A 171 -7.22 5.44 3.60
C TRP A 171 -7.70 6.90 3.68
N TYR A 172 -7.26 7.81 2.80
CA TYR A 172 -7.61 9.23 2.93
C TYR A 172 -9.11 9.55 2.81
N ASP A 173 -9.94 8.67 2.23
CA ASP A 173 -11.40 8.79 2.27
C ASP A 173 -12.08 7.88 3.31
N ASN A 174 -11.34 7.46 4.33
CA ASN A 174 -11.72 6.48 5.35
C ASN A 174 -12.12 5.14 4.72
N LEU A 175 -11.32 4.64 3.76
CA LEU A 175 -11.46 3.33 3.12
C LEU A 175 -12.72 3.14 2.24
N VAL A 176 -13.59 4.14 2.12
CA VAL A 176 -14.88 4.02 1.42
C VAL A 176 -14.70 3.62 -0.05
N SER A 177 -13.80 4.28 -0.77
CA SER A 177 -13.60 3.96 -2.19
C SER A 177 -12.89 2.61 -2.39
N PHE A 178 -11.98 2.25 -1.48
CA PHE A 178 -11.29 0.96 -1.48
C PHE A 178 -12.30 -0.18 -1.28
N SER A 179 -13.11 -0.13 -0.21
CA SER A 179 -14.10 -1.17 0.10
C SER A 179 -15.10 -1.36 -1.03
N ARG A 180 -15.59 -0.27 -1.65
CA ARG A 180 -16.49 -0.36 -2.81
C ARG A 180 -15.82 -0.99 -4.04
N ARG A 181 -14.51 -0.83 -4.18
CA ARG A 181 -13.73 -1.34 -5.32
C ARG A 181 -13.41 -2.82 -5.17
N PHE A 182 -12.83 -3.21 -4.04
CA PHE A 182 -12.27 -4.54 -3.85
C PHE A 182 -13.20 -5.47 -3.07
N GLY A 183 -14.03 -4.93 -2.18
CA GLY A 183 -14.94 -5.63 -1.27
C GLY A 183 -16.24 -6.18 -1.88
N GLN A 184 -16.42 -6.10 -3.21
CA GLN A 184 -17.71 -6.37 -3.88
C GLN A 184 -17.59 -7.33 -5.06
N GLU A 185 -16.59 -8.22 -5.01
CA GLU A 185 -16.40 -9.30 -6.00
C GLU A 185 -16.37 -8.80 -7.48
N ARG A 186 -15.72 -7.65 -7.70
CA ARG A 186 -15.73 -6.92 -8.98
C ARG A 186 -14.63 -7.41 -9.92
N TRP A 187 -14.82 -7.15 -11.20
CA TRP A 187 -13.78 -7.36 -12.22
C TRP A 187 -12.88 -6.14 -12.39
N ILE A 188 -11.58 -6.37 -12.43
CA ILE A 188 -10.55 -5.41 -12.83
C ILE A 188 -9.82 -6.04 -14.01
N GLY A 189 -10.15 -5.65 -15.23
CA GLY A 189 -9.67 -6.36 -16.42
C GLY A 189 -10.04 -7.84 -16.38
N GLY A 190 -9.06 -8.71 -16.60
CA GLY A 190 -9.20 -10.16 -16.54
C GLY A 190 -9.09 -10.78 -15.15
N TRP A 191 -9.00 -9.98 -14.08
CA TRP A 191 -8.98 -10.46 -12.70
C TRP A 191 -10.31 -10.23 -11.98
N GLN A 192 -10.70 -11.17 -11.13
CA GLN A 192 -11.88 -11.05 -10.26
C GLN A 192 -11.46 -10.83 -8.80
N THR A 193 -12.00 -9.80 -8.14
CA THR A 193 -11.82 -9.63 -6.69
C THR A 193 -12.70 -10.60 -5.92
N LEU A 194 -12.28 -11.00 -4.71
CA LEU A 194 -13.06 -11.93 -3.88
C LEU A 194 -13.22 -11.49 -2.41
N GLN A 195 -12.31 -10.65 -1.91
CA GLN A 195 -12.41 -10.15 -0.54
C GLN A 195 -13.66 -9.29 -0.33
N ARG A 196 -14.12 -9.22 0.92
CA ARG A 196 -15.21 -8.33 1.37
C ARG A 196 -14.76 -7.30 2.40
N ARG A 197 -13.54 -7.49 2.94
CA ARG A 197 -12.87 -6.62 3.91
C ARG A 197 -11.52 -6.16 3.34
N SER A 198 -10.87 -5.23 4.02
CA SER A 198 -9.50 -4.78 3.71
C SER A 198 -8.41 -5.78 4.09
N TYR A 199 -8.76 -6.81 4.85
CA TYR A 199 -7.87 -7.89 5.26
C TYR A 199 -8.41 -9.24 4.80
N PHE A 200 -7.51 -10.22 4.62
CA PHE A 200 -7.87 -11.55 4.14
C PHE A 200 -6.81 -12.59 4.49
N ALA A 201 -7.17 -13.87 4.35
CA ALA A 201 -6.23 -14.97 4.46
C ALA A 201 -6.43 -15.95 3.31
N LEU A 202 -5.33 -16.38 2.70
CA LEU A 202 -5.30 -17.38 1.65
C LEU A 202 -4.63 -18.64 2.20
N LYS A 203 -5.30 -19.78 2.10
CA LYS A 203 -4.69 -21.09 2.37
C LYS A 203 -4.06 -21.61 1.09
N LEU A 204 -2.75 -21.76 1.09
CA LEU A 204 -1.93 -22.12 -0.06
C LEU A 204 -1.49 -23.59 0.03
N PRO A 205 -1.00 -24.17 -1.08
CA PRO A 205 -0.38 -25.48 -1.08
C PRO A 205 0.73 -25.65 -0.03
N HIS A 206 1.02 -26.91 0.32
CA HIS A 206 2.15 -27.26 1.19
C HIS A 206 2.11 -26.58 2.56
N ARG A 207 0.92 -26.39 3.14
CA ARG A 207 0.73 -25.80 4.47
C ARG A 207 1.28 -24.37 4.59
N TRP A 208 1.27 -23.64 3.48
CA TRP A 208 1.51 -22.21 3.48
C TRP A 208 0.19 -21.45 3.62
N TRP A 209 0.29 -20.28 4.22
CA TRP A 209 -0.80 -19.31 4.27
C TRP A 209 -0.25 -17.94 3.88
N LEU A 210 -1.08 -17.12 3.24
CA LEU A 210 -0.85 -15.69 3.13
C LEU A 210 -1.86 -14.97 4.01
N TRP A 211 -1.39 -14.19 4.97
CA TRP A 211 -2.21 -13.34 5.82
C TRP A 211 -1.94 -11.89 5.47
N ALA A 212 -2.97 -11.21 4.98
CA ALA A 212 -2.92 -9.83 4.56
C ALA A 212 -3.61 -8.95 5.60
N VAL A 213 -2.86 -8.05 6.20
CA VAL A 213 -3.28 -7.24 7.34
C VAL A 213 -3.38 -5.78 6.92
N ASP A 214 -4.53 -5.18 7.23
CA ASP A 214 -4.76 -3.75 7.08
C ASP A 214 -4.33 -3.04 8.36
N VAL A 215 -3.25 -2.27 8.24
CA VAL A 215 -2.56 -1.60 9.34
C VAL A 215 -2.93 -0.11 9.46
N GLN A 216 -3.85 0.40 8.65
CA GLN A 216 -4.27 1.82 8.67
C GLN A 216 -3.06 2.79 8.60
N LEU A 217 -3.21 4.02 9.11
CA LEU A 217 -2.20 5.09 9.12
C LEU A 217 -1.29 5.07 10.37
N GLU A 218 -1.67 4.33 11.42
CA GLU A 218 -0.96 4.29 12.71
C GLU A 218 -0.59 2.86 13.15
N SER A 219 -0.48 1.94 12.20
CA SER A 219 -0.30 0.50 12.45
C SER A 219 -1.43 -0.13 13.29
N ASP A 220 -2.69 0.33 13.19
CA ASP A 220 -3.80 -0.17 14.01
C ASP A 220 -4.53 -1.37 13.41
N ILE A 221 -4.72 -2.41 14.23
CA ILE A 221 -5.51 -3.61 13.90
C ILE A 221 -6.82 -3.54 14.66
N ASP A 222 -7.92 -3.32 13.93
CA ASP A 222 -9.24 -3.25 14.54
C ASP A 222 -9.66 -4.58 15.20
N PRO A 223 -10.58 -4.55 16.19
CA PRO A 223 -11.03 -5.75 16.89
C PRO A 223 -11.63 -6.83 15.98
N GLY A 224 -12.30 -6.45 14.89
CA GLY A 224 -12.93 -7.39 13.95
C GLY A 224 -11.89 -8.15 13.13
N GLN A 225 -10.84 -7.48 12.69
CA GLN A 225 -9.69 -8.08 12.04
C GLN A 225 -8.91 -9.01 12.99
N LEU A 226 -8.67 -8.57 14.24
CA LEU A 226 -7.98 -9.40 15.22
C LEU A 226 -8.76 -10.69 15.53
N GLU A 227 -10.08 -10.59 15.71
CA GLU A 227 -10.93 -11.76 15.92
C GLU A 227 -10.99 -12.69 14.70
N TYR A 228 -10.96 -12.13 13.49
CA TYR A 228 -10.85 -12.91 12.26
C TYR A 228 -9.60 -13.79 12.27
N PHE A 229 -8.42 -13.21 12.52
CA PHE A 229 -7.17 -13.98 12.54
C PHE A 229 -7.07 -14.93 13.72
N ARG A 230 -7.56 -14.56 14.92
CA ARG A 230 -7.66 -15.47 16.07
C ARG A 230 -8.52 -16.70 15.77
N ARG A 231 -9.66 -16.49 15.12
CA ARG A 231 -10.54 -17.59 14.72
C ARG A 231 -9.82 -18.52 13.73
N LEU A 232 -9.10 -17.98 12.75
CA LEU A 232 -8.32 -18.79 11.80
C LEU A 232 -7.20 -19.56 12.51
N ALA A 233 -6.45 -18.92 13.40
CA ALA A 233 -5.41 -19.55 14.19
C ALA A 233 -5.94 -20.74 15.01
N ARG A 234 -7.11 -20.58 15.63
CA ARG A 234 -7.71 -21.63 16.46
C ARG A 234 -8.34 -22.77 15.67
N ARG A 235 -8.89 -22.49 14.48
CA ARG A 235 -9.74 -23.44 13.74
C ARG A 235 -9.07 -24.07 12.53
N GLU A 236 -8.14 -23.37 11.89
CA GLU A 236 -7.60 -23.78 10.58
C GLU A 236 -6.07 -23.92 10.55
N LEU A 237 -5.33 -23.17 11.39
CA LEU A 237 -3.88 -23.36 11.48
C LEU A 237 -3.53 -24.68 12.18
N ALA A 238 -2.50 -25.33 11.66
CA ALA A 238 -1.90 -26.50 12.27
C ALA A 238 -0.44 -26.24 12.67
N PRO A 239 0.09 -26.92 13.71
CA PRO A 239 1.46 -26.74 14.15
C PRO A 239 2.48 -27.00 13.04
N GLY A 240 3.34 -26.02 12.76
CA GLY A 240 4.32 -26.05 11.67
C GLY A 240 3.84 -25.43 10.36
N ASP A 241 2.62 -24.88 10.30
CA ASP A 241 2.19 -24.07 9.17
C ASP A 241 3.09 -22.84 8.98
N ARG A 242 3.22 -22.39 7.73
CA ARG A 242 4.14 -21.32 7.32
C ARG A 242 3.34 -20.12 6.83
N ILE A 243 3.67 -18.93 7.32
CA ILE A 243 2.94 -17.70 7.00
C ILE A 243 3.80 -16.80 6.12
N ILE A 244 3.18 -16.32 5.04
CA ILE A 244 3.53 -15.10 4.31
C ILE A 244 2.67 -13.99 4.93
N LEU A 245 3.28 -13.07 5.66
CA LEU A 245 2.60 -11.89 6.19
C LEU A 245 2.67 -10.78 5.12
N ALA A 246 1.57 -10.12 4.83
CA ALA A 246 1.53 -9.01 3.89
C ALA A 246 0.87 -7.79 4.55
N SER A 247 1.53 -6.64 4.46
CA SER A 247 1.04 -5.34 4.94
C SER A 247 1.35 -4.27 3.90
N ALA A 248 0.68 -3.13 3.93
CA ALA A 248 1.01 -2.03 3.02
C ALA A 248 2.41 -1.45 3.30
N GLU A 249 2.75 -1.31 4.57
CA GLU A 249 3.99 -0.66 5.00
C GLU A 249 5.04 -1.68 5.50
N PRO A 250 6.34 -1.45 5.25
CA PRO A 250 7.42 -2.30 5.71
C PRO A 250 7.78 -1.96 7.16
N GLU A 251 6.88 -2.32 8.08
CA GLU A 251 6.97 -1.93 9.48
C GLU A 251 8.29 -2.34 10.15
N TRP A 252 8.88 -3.46 9.71
CA TRP A 252 10.19 -3.93 10.19
C TRP A 252 11.33 -2.92 9.92
N LEU A 253 11.21 -2.06 8.91
CA LEU A 253 12.15 -0.97 8.65
C LEU A 253 11.84 0.25 9.51
N TYR A 254 10.57 0.61 9.67
CA TYR A 254 10.15 1.79 10.43
C TYR A 254 10.37 1.64 11.93
N HIS A 255 10.20 0.44 12.48
CA HIS A 255 10.47 0.17 13.88
C HIS A 255 11.97 -0.02 14.16
N ALA A 256 12.75 -0.56 13.22
CA ALA A 256 14.21 -0.62 13.34
C ALA A 256 14.88 0.77 13.40
N ALA A 257 14.18 1.83 12.94
CA ALA A 257 14.62 3.21 13.10
C ALA A 257 14.47 3.73 14.55
N LYS A 258 13.53 3.18 15.32
CA LYS A 258 13.25 3.58 16.71
C LYS A 258 14.12 2.74 17.64
N MET A 259 15.31 3.24 17.98
CA MET A 259 16.31 2.56 18.84
C MET A 259 15.88 2.48 20.33
N ALA A 260 14.79 1.78 20.65
CA ALA A 260 14.42 1.51 22.03
C ALA A 260 14.10 0.01 22.25
N PRO A 261 14.80 -0.67 23.18
CA PRO A 261 14.43 -2.01 23.60
C PRO A 261 13.18 -1.88 24.47
N VAL A 262 12.02 -2.28 23.95
CA VAL A 262 10.79 -2.34 24.74
C VAL A 262 10.39 -3.80 24.89
N ALA A 263 10.13 -4.21 26.13
CA ALA A 263 9.78 -5.58 26.52
C ALA A 263 8.36 -6.03 26.08
N LYS A 264 7.68 -5.26 25.22
CA LYS A 264 6.35 -5.56 24.67
C LYS A 264 6.38 -5.35 23.16
N PRO A 265 5.59 -6.10 22.37
CA PRO A 265 5.48 -5.86 20.94
C PRO A 265 5.12 -4.38 20.72
N THR A 266 6.03 -3.64 20.09
CA THR A 266 5.92 -2.18 19.91
C THR A 266 5.02 -1.80 18.75
N SER A 267 4.56 -2.79 17.98
CA SER A 267 3.55 -2.67 16.94
C SER A 267 2.46 -3.73 17.05
N ASN A 268 1.31 -3.45 16.46
CA ASN A 268 0.20 -4.39 16.44
C ASN A 268 0.48 -5.62 15.57
N LEU A 269 1.37 -5.55 14.57
CA LEU A 269 1.79 -6.76 13.85
C LEU A 269 2.71 -7.65 14.68
N ALA A 270 3.59 -7.07 15.51
CA ALA A 270 4.37 -7.85 16.46
C ALA A 270 3.45 -8.54 17.48
N PHE A 271 2.36 -7.89 17.91
CA PHE A 271 1.31 -8.50 18.72
C PHE A 271 0.59 -9.62 17.96
N LEU A 272 0.17 -9.40 16.71
CA LEU A 272 -0.47 -10.43 15.89
C LEU A 272 0.45 -11.66 15.72
N GLN A 273 1.75 -11.43 15.51
CA GLN A 273 2.71 -12.52 15.40
C GLN A 273 2.81 -13.32 16.70
N ALA A 274 3.10 -12.65 17.83
CA ALA A 274 3.32 -13.31 19.10
C ALA A 274 2.05 -13.99 19.67
N GLU A 275 0.91 -13.29 19.62
CA GLU A 275 -0.30 -13.68 20.36
C GLU A 275 -1.32 -14.42 19.49
N VAL A 276 -1.10 -14.53 18.18
CA VAL A 276 -2.02 -15.23 17.27
C VAL A 276 -1.30 -16.28 16.44
N ILE A 277 -0.22 -15.90 15.76
CA ILE A 277 0.50 -16.82 14.85
C ILE A 277 1.31 -17.84 15.65
N ASP A 278 2.10 -17.37 16.61
CA ASP A 278 2.99 -18.21 17.42
C ASP A 278 2.19 -19.10 18.39
N GLU A 279 1.09 -18.59 18.97
CA GLU A 279 0.13 -19.41 19.74
C GLU A 279 -0.48 -20.54 18.90
N GLY A 280 -0.79 -20.25 17.63
CA GLY A 280 -1.21 -21.24 16.63
C GLY A 280 -0.11 -22.23 16.22
N LYS A 281 1.10 -22.09 16.78
CA LYS A 281 2.30 -22.88 16.44
C LYS A 281 2.69 -22.80 14.96
N ALA A 282 2.28 -21.74 14.27
CA ALA A 282 2.73 -21.38 12.93
C ALA A 282 3.90 -20.39 13.03
N LYS A 283 4.58 -20.13 11.91
CA LYS A 283 5.70 -19.17 11.89
C LYS A 283 5.68 -18.30 10.64
N VAL A 284 6.03 -17.03 10.80
CA VAL A 284 6.24 -16.10 9.67
C VAL A 284 7.59 -16.38 9.01
N TYR A 285 7.56 -16.79 7.74
CA TYR A 285 8.76 -17.03 6.93
C TYR A 285 9.01 -15.89 5.93
N LEU A 286 7.96 -15.26 5.42
CA LEU A 286 8.08 -14.16 4.50
C LEU A 286 7.19 -13.02 4.98
N TRP A 287 7.70 -11.79 4.94
CA TRP A 287 6.90 -10.58 5.11
C TRP A 287 7.06 -9.72 3.86
N LEU A 288 5.94 -9.40 3.21
CA LEU A 288 5.83 -8.57 2.01
C LEU A 288 5.23 -7.21 2.37
N ALA A 289 5.77 -6.14 1.79
CA ALA A 289 5.19 -4.81 1.88
C ALA A 289 5.48 -3.92 0.66
N GLY A 290 4.74 -2.82 0.53
CA GLY A 290 4.96 -1.71 -0.41
C GLY A 290 5.52 -0.47 0.29
N ASP A 291 4.93 0.70 0.00
CA ASP A 291 5.15 2.06 0.52
C ASP A 291 6.53 2.63 0.20
N LEU A 292 7.60 1.83 0.35
CA LEU A 292 8.88 2.18 -0.22
C LEU A 292 8.92 1.77 -1.69
N HIS A 293 8.91 2.78 -2.57
CA HIS A 293 8.84 2.60 -4.01
C HIS A 293 10.13 2.06 -4.66
N HIS A 294 10.57 0.90 -4.20
CA HIS A 294 11.72 0.15 -4.67
C HIS A 294 11.48 -1.34 -4.40
N TYR A 295 12.39 -2.18 -4.89
CA TYR A 295 12.52 -3.55 -4.41
C TYR A 295 13.69 -3.63 -3.43
N ALA A 296 13.50 -4.29 -2.30
CA ALA A 296 14.56 -4.62 -1.36
C ALA A 296 14.28 -5.96 -0.67
N ARG A 297 15.20 -6.93 -0.81
CA ARG A 297 15.12 -8.25 -0.14
C ARG A 297 16.10 -8.32 1.00
N HIS A 298 15.58 -8.58 2.20
CA HIS A 298 16.36 -8.83 3.40
C HIS A 298 16.20 -10.29 3.83
N GLU A 299 17.31 -10.93 4.18
CA GLU A 299 17.38 -12.32 4.63
C GLU A 299 17.84 -12.35 6.09
N LYS A 300 17.22 -13.21 6.91
CA LYS A 300 17.66 -13.38 8.29
C LYS A 300 19.08 -13.94 8.31
N TYR A 301 19.94 -13.35 9.13
CA TYR A 301 21.28 -13.86 9.37
C TYR A 301 21.19 -15.27 9.98
N GLY A 302 21.84 -16.24 9.32
CA GLY A 302 21.83 -17.65 9.73
C GLY A 302 20.60 -18.46 9.31
N ASP A 303 19.57 -17.85 8.70
CA ASP A 303 18.40 -18.57 8.17
C ASP A 303 17.85 -17.88 6.89
N PRO A 304 18.39 -18.19 5.69
CA PRO A 304 18.00 -17.52 4.44
C PRO A 304 16.55 -17.83 4.01
N ASN A 305 15.87 -18.79 4.65
CA ASN A 305 14.47 -19.09 4.39
C ASN A 305 13.52 -18.06 5.03
N ARG A 306 14.02 -17.23 5.94
CA ARG A 306 13.26 -16.15 6.56
C ARG A 306 13.59 -14.82 5.91
N GLN A 307 12.61 -14.23 5.26
CA GLN A 307 12.80 -13.06 4.43
C GLN A 307 11.83 -11.93 4.77
N ARG A 308 12.27 -10.71 4.48
CA ARG A 308 11.48 -9.47 4.53
C ARG A 308 11.71 -8.73 3.22
N ILE A 309 10.65 -8.48 2.47
CA ILE A 309 10.73 -7.96 1.12
C ILE A 309 9.84 -6.74 1.00
N THR A 310 10.45 -5.62 0.61
CA THR A 310 9.72 -4.46 0.11
C THR A 310 9.63 -4.57 -1.41
N SER A 311 8.43 -4.40 -1.97
CA SER A 311 8.13 -4.59 -3.39
C SER A 311 7.21 -3.47 -3.93
N GLY A 312 7.58 -2.22 -3.65
CA GLY A 312 6.82 -1.03 -4.05
C GLY A 312 7.10 -0.51 -5.46
N GLY A 313 7.58 -1.38 -6.35
CA GLY A 313 7.95 -1.00 -7.71
C GLY A 313 6.76 -0.86 -8.68
N GLY A 314 5.53 -0.66 -8.21
CA GLY A 314 4.31 -0.89 -8.99
C GLY A 314 3.85 0.23 -9.92
N GLY A 315 4.65 1.28 -10.04
CA GLY A 315 4.46 2.36 -11.01
C GLY A 315 4.50 3.77 -10.41
N ALA A 316 4.56 3.89 -9.08
CA ALA A 316 4.91 5.13 -8.41
C ALA A 316 6.37 5.55 -8.67
N PHE A 317 6.70 6.80 -8.35
CA PHE A 317 8.07 7.32 -8.46
C PHE A 317 9.04 6.56 -7.54
N LEU A 318 10.28 6.30 -7.98
CA LEU A 318 11.20 5.46 -7.20
C LEU A 318 11.75 6.13 -5.93
N HIS A 319 11.81 5.35 -4.84
CA HIS A 319 12.57 5.68 -3.64
C HIS A 319 14.04 5.23 -3.75
N PRO A 320 14.98 5.95 -3.11
CA PRO A 320 16.39 5.59 -3.16
C PRO A 320 16.67 4.26 -2.45
N THR A 321 17.62 3.49 -2.98
CA THR A 321 18.15 2.27 -2.35
C THR A 321 19.58 2.46 -1.81
N HIS A 322 20.23 3.56 -2.21
CA HIS A 322 21.54 3.98 -1.72
C HIS A 322 21.39 4.80 -0.42
N GLY A 323 22.39 4.70 0.45
CA GLY A 323 22.48 5.55 1.65
C GLY A 323 22.84 7.00 1.27
N PRO A 324 22.62 7.96 2.19
CA PRO A 324 23.01 9.34 1.97
C PRO A 324 24.53 9.48 1.84
N LEU A 325 24.99 10.45 1.04
CA LEU A 325 26.42 10.77 0.92
C LEU A 325 27.00 11.33 2.23
N PHE A 326 26.17 12.01 3.02
CA PHE A 326 26.54 12.62 4.28
C PHE A 326 25.47 12.33 5.34
N GLY A 327 25.89 12.08 6.58
CA GLY A 327 24.98 11.78 7.69
C GLY A 327 24.62 10.30 7.81
N ALA A 328 23.80 9.98 8.81
CA ALA A 328 23.41 8.61 9.11
C ALA A 328 22.41 8.07 8.08
N ALA A 329 22.60 6.81 7.66
CA ALA A 329 21.63 6.11 6.84
C ALA A 329 20.30 5.93 7.57
N ARG A 330 19.20 6.30 6.89
CA ARG A 330 17.85 5.95 7.33
C ARG A 330 17.68 4.44 7.28
N SER A 331 16.81 3.91 8.14
CA SER A 331 16.57 2.47 8.27
C SER A 331 16.29 1.80 6.91
N GLU A 332 15.46 2.44 6.08
CA GLU A 332 15.14 1.98 4.71
C GLU A 332 16.35 1.76 3.79
N THR A 333 17.44 2.49 4.06
CA THR A 333 18.66 2.48 3.26
C THR A 333 19.80 1.69 3.90
N ARG A 334 19.61 1.21 5.14
CA ARG A 334 20.60 0.43 5.87
C ARG A 334 20.81 -0.93 5.19
N HIS A 335 22.04 -1.44 5.33
CA HIS A 335 22.38 -2.77 4.83
C HIS A 335 21.83 -3.87 5.73
N ALA A 336 21.67 -3.62 7.02
CA ALA A 336 21.10 -4.57 7.96
C ALA A 336 20.16 -3.87 8.95
N VAL A 337 19.13 -4.59 9.37
CA VAL A 337 18.11 -4.15 10.33
C VAL A 337 17.85 -5.26 11.34
N THR A 338 17.60 -4.88 12.59
CA THR A 338 17.24 -5.83 13.65
C THR A 338 15.73 -5.80 13.84
N VAL A 339 15.10 -6.97 13.80
CA VAL A 339 13.65 -7.15 13.92
C VAL A 339 13.43 -8.21 14.98
N ASP A 340 12.77 -7.86 16.09
CA ASP A 340 12.50 -8.77 17.22
C ASP A 340 13.75 -9.51 17.75
N GLY A 341 14.90 -8.83 17.75
CA GLY A 341 16.19 -9.40 18.18
C GLY A 341 16.92 -10.21 17.11
N ASP A 342 16.28 -10.49 15.97
CA ASP A 342 16.90 -11.16 14.83
C ASP A 342 17.52 -10.14 13.86
N LEU A 343 18.73 -10.41 13.38
CA LEU A 343 19.40 -9.58 12.37
C LEU A 343 18.94 -10.00 10.96
N TYR A 344 18.57 -9.03 10.14
CA TYR A 344 18.24 -9.22 8.72
C TYR A 344 19.18 -8.39 7.85
N GLU A 345 19.79 -9.02 6.84
CA GLU A 345 20.73 -8.40 5.92
C GLU A 345 20.11 -8.24 4.53
N ARG A 346 20.26 -7.05 3.94
CA ARG A 346 19.79 -6.73 2.60
C ARG A 346 20.67 -7.40 1.55
N LYS A 347 20.12 -8.33 0.78
CA LYS A 347 20.85 -9.11 -0.24
C LYS A 347 20.63 -8.61 -1.66
N ALA A 348 19.47 -8.00 -1.95
CA ALA A 348 19.16 -7.50 -3.28
C ALA A 348 18.33 -6.22 -3.22
N THR A 349 18.54 -5.32 -4.18
CA THR A 349 17.72 -4.14 -4.38
C THR A 349 17.49 -3.85 -5.85
N PHE A 350 16.33 -3.28 -6.18
CA PHE A 350 16.09 -2.66 -7.49
C PHE A 350 15.45 -1.28 -7.30
N PRO A 351 16.03 -0.22 -7.89
CA PRO A 351 17.29 -0.21 -8.63
C PRO A 351 18.47 -0.53 -7.70
N GLY A 352 19.55 -1.12 -8.25
CA GLY A 352 20.79 -1.31 -7.49
C GLY A 352 21.38 0.03 -7.02
N GLY A 353 22.17 0.02 -5.94
CA GLY A 353 22.62 1.25 -5.26
C GLY A 353 23.33 2.25 -6.19
N ALA A 354 24.21 1.80 -7.08
CA ALA A 354 24.89 2.67 -8.04
C ALA A 354 23.91 3.31 -9.05
N THR A 355 22.94 2.54 -9.55
CA THR A 355 21.88 3.05 -10.44
C THR A 355 20.99 4.04 -9.71
N SER A 356 20.59 3.72 -8.47
CA SER A 356 19.80 4.60 -7.61
C SER A 356 20.49 5.95 -7.38
N PHE A 357 21.80 5.93 -7.10
CA PHE A 357 22.60 7.15 -6.95
C PHE A 357 22.65 7.97 -8.25
N ARG A 358 22.89 7.34 -9.40
CA ARG A 358 22.90 8.05 -10.69
C ARG A 358 21.54 8.68 -11.00
N LEU A 359 20.45 7.98 -10.71
CA LEU A 359 19.10 8.52 -10.85
C LEU A 359 18.86 9.71 -9.93
N SER A 360 19.39 9.71 -8.70
CA SER A 360 19.21 10.82 -7.76
C SER A 360 19.92 12.11 -8.19
N LEU A 361 20.96 12.04 -9.01
CA LEU A 361 21.59 13.22 -9.62
C LEU A 361 20.63 14.02 -10.52
N LEU A 362 19.57 13.39 -11.02
CA LEU A 362 18.51 14.10 -11.75
C LEU A 362 17.77 15.13 -10.89
N ASN A 363 17.87 15.06 -9.57
CA ASN A 363 17.34 16.07 -8.66
C ASN A 363 18.09 17.41 -8.74
N LEU A 364 19.29 17.46 -9.31
CA LEU A 364 19.96 18.73 -9.63
C LEU A 364 19.15 19.57 -10.65
N LEU A 365 18.30 18.91 -11.45
CA LEU A 365 17.40 19.55 -12.40
C LEU A 365 16.01 19.84 -11.81
N PHE A 366 15.82 19.65 -10.51
CA PHE A 366 14.51 19.68 -9.85
C PHE A 366 13.76 20.99 -10.08
N LEU A 367 14.40 22.15 -9.88
CA LEU A 367 13.77 23.45 -10.03
C LEU A 367 13.38 23.75 -11.49
N PHE A 368 14.15 23.24 -12.46
CA PHE A 368 13.83 23.38 -13.87
C PHE A 368 12.65 22.49 -14.29
N ARG A 369 12.50 21.32 -13.67
CA ARG A 369 11.37 20.40 -13.92
C ARG A 369 10.10 20.77 -13.15
N ASN A 370 10.25 21.47 -12.02
CA ASN A 370 9.15 21.87 -11.15
C ASN A 370 9.16 23.38 -10.88
N PRO A 371 9.07 24.24 -11.92
CA PRO A 371 9.22 25.70 -11.76
C PRO A 371 8.16 26.29 -10.83
N THR A 372 6.95 25.72 -10.81
CA THR A 372 5.87 26.16 -9.93
C THR A 372 6.15 25.88 -8.45
N PHE A 373 7.00 24.91 -8.12
CA PHE A 373 7.31 24.59 -6.73
C PHE A 373 7.94 25.78 -6.00
N GLY A 374 8.76 26.58 -6.71
CA GLY A 374 9.42 27.77 -6.16
C GLY A 374 8.47 28.84 -5.60
N LEU A 375 7.19 28.81 -6.00
CA LEU A 375 6.17 29.73 -5.45
C LEU A 375 5.94 29.52 -3.95
N LEU A 376 5.97 28.27 -3.45
CA LEU A 376 5.75 27.98 -2.04
C LEU A 376 6.85 28.55 -1.13
N PRO A 377 8.15 28.24 -1.33
CA PRO A 377 9.20 28.84 -0.53
C PRO A 377 9.26 30.36 -0.74
N ALA A 378 8.99 30.88 -1.95
CA ALA A 378 8.93 32.33 -2.17
C ALA A 378 7.85 33.01 -1.31
N LEU A 379 6.64 32.43 -1.23
CA LEU A 379 5.58 32.92 -0.35
C LEU A 379 5.95 32.78 1.14
N GLY A 380 6.60 31.68 1.52
CA GLY A 380 7.11 31.48 2.88
C GLY A 380 8.15 32.54 3.27
N TYR A 381 9.13 32.81 2.39
CA TYR A 381 10.12 33.87 2.58
C TYR A 381 9.48 35.25 2.63
N LEU A 382 8.49 35.53 1.76
CA LEU A 382 7.75 36.78 1.79
C LEU A 382 7.00 36.96 3.11
N ALA A 383 6.34 35.92 3.63
CA ALA A 383 5.65 35.95 4.91
C ALA A 383 6.60 36.17 6.09
N LEU A 384 7.77 35.51 6.08
CA LEU A 384 8.82 35.72 7.09
C LEU A 384 9.40 37.14 7.02
N ALA A 385 9.68 37.64 5.80
CA ALA A 385 10.17 39.00 5.60
C ALA A 385 9.13 40.03 6.04
N TRP A 386 7.86 39.84 5.68
CA TRP A 386 6.74 40.67 6.13
C TRP A 386 6.57 40.63 7.66
N GLY A 387 6.63 39.45 8.27
CA GLY A 387 6.57 39.27 9.71
C GLY A 387 7.69 40.02 10.45
N ARG A 388 8.91 40.05 9.89
CA ARG A 388 10.01 40.87 10.41
C ARG A 388 9.76 42.36 10.24
N LEU A 389 9.24 42.79 9.10
CA LEU A 389 8.94 44.20 8.82
C LEU A 389 7.80 44.74 9.71
N VAL A 390 6.79 43.94 10.01
CA VAL A 390 5.60 44.36 10.79
C VAL A 390 5.72 44.07 12.29
N GLY A 391 6.64 43.18 12.68
CA GLY A 391 6.96 42.84 14.06
C GLY A 391 7.64 43.99 14.84
N PRO A 392 7.79 43.84 16.16
CA PRO A 392 8.33 44.89 17.03
C PRO A 392 9.73 45.36 16.62
N GLU A 393 10.57 44.47 16.09
CA GLU A 393 11.91 44.80 15.59
C GLU A 393 11.89 45.63 14.29
N GLY A 394 10.96 45.36 13.36
CA GLY A 394 10.79 46.14 12.12
C GLY A 394 10.22 47.54 12.38
N ARG A 395 9.34 47.69 13.37
CA ARG A 395 8.86 49.02 13.81
C ARG A 395 9.97 49.85 14.44
N GLN A 396 10.88 49.24 15.23
CA GLN A 396 12.02 49.96 15.78
C GLN A 396 12.94 50.51 14.67
N ALA A 397 13.19 49.74 13.61
CA ALA A 397 13.97 50.23 12.46
C ALA A 397 13.31 51.43 11.74
N SER A 398 11.97 51.45 11.64
CA SER A 398 11.25 52.62 11.07
C SER A 398 11.31 53.87 11.97
N ILE A 399 11.24 53.70 13.29
CA ILE A 399 11.30 54.81 14.26
C ILE A 399 12.69 55.48 14.26
N TRP A 400 13.77 54.70 14.16
CA TRP A 400 15.13 55.24 14.05
C TRP A 400 15.38 55.98 12.72
N THR A 401 14.65 55.60 11.67
CA THR A 401 14.76 56.27 10.36
C THR A 401 13.99 57.59 10.34
N GLU A 402 12.81 57.66 10.98
CA GLU A 402 12.05 58.92 11.15
C GLU A 402 12.75 59.92 12.09
N LEU A 403 13.41 59.43 13.16
CA LEU A 403 14.17 60.28 14.08
C LEU A 403 15.47 60.83 13.47
N ALA A 404 16.00 60.23 12.40
CA ALA A 404 17.18 60.71 11.69
C ALA A 404 16.86 61.75 10.58
N THR A 405 15.58 61.96 10.26
CA THR A 405 15.14 62.84 9.17
C THR A 405 14.48 64.14 9.61
N HIS A 406 14.38 64.41 10.91
CA HIS A 406 13.98 65.72 11.42
C HIS A 406 15.17 66.39 12.15
N PRO A 407 15.68 67.53 11.64
CA PRO A 407 16.83 68.24 12.21
C PRO A 407 16.54 68.89 13.55
#